data_AF-A0A3P7FIF9-F1
#
_entry.id   AF-A0A3P7FIF9-F1
#
_cell.length_a   1.000
_cell.length_b   1.000
_cell.length_c   1.000
_cell.angle_alpha   90.00
_cell.angle_beta   90.00
_cell.angle_gamma   90.00
#
_symmetry.space_group_name_H-M   'P 1'
#
loop_
_entity.id
_entity.type
_entity.pdbx_description
1 polymer ?
#
loop_
_entity_poly.entity_id
_entity_poly.type
_entity_poly.pdbx_seq_one_letter_code
_entity_poly.pdbx_strand_id
1 'polypeptide(L)'
;MKGALSKLRTDEPRLTQRRDELSEFDSEAALEDSIDMDSIRARGFLRYRYNYEPPVDLEERLRKLLATEFPTEMSKQEEDILKIDLTKNIHLKFKLLDLIGRTLKHTVPNPELHRMKTVGDVVDFYRRPVSNLTEYAKMARDQTQTLPRNLHIKEHPVRFHPDDKDAYHGGVTAYPGSGGQVLGLRNKRLYRQFQPKKEWFDYEDQSFDYTRPDKDMPWDPEVAKRMDRYPSKKYSLSTKSFRRVRGAG
;
A
#
# COMPACT_ATOMS: atom_id res chain seq x y z
N MET A 1 19.19 10.46 9.14
CA MET A 1 17.92 10.05 9.78
C MET A 1 17.53 8.57 9.62
N LYS A 2 18.01 7.83 8.58
CA LYS A 2 17.64 6.41 8.35
C LYS A 2 17.91 5.49 9.56
N GLY A 3 19.05 5.67 10.24
CA GLY A 3 19.44 4.82 11.39
C GLY A 3 18.60 5.00 12.67
N ALA A 4 17.81 6.07 12.79
CA ALA A 4 16.90 6.25 13.93
C ALA A 4 15.53 5.63 13.65
N LEU A 5 15.03 5.76 12.41
CA LEU A 5 13.74 5.20 12.00
C LEU A 5 13.78 3.68 11.86
N SER A 6 14.89 3.10 11.41
CA SER A 6 15.07 1.64 11.32
C SER A 6 15.08 0.97 12.70
N LYS A 7 15.51 1.68 13.76
CA LYS A 7 15.44 1.20 15.15
C LYS A 7 14.01 1.19 15.71
N LEU A 8 13.14 2.05 15.18
CA LEU A 8 11.72 2.13 15.59
C LEU A 8 10.83 1.15 14.82
N ARG A 9 11.22 0.77 13.59
CA ARG A 9 10.47 -0.15 12.73
C ARG A 9 11.09 -1.55 12.76
N THR A 10 10.64 -2.36 13.70
CA THR A 10 11.13 -3.74 13.88
C THR A 10 10.51 -4.74 12.90
N ASP A 11 9.43 -4.35 12.23
CA ASP A 11 8.55 -5.15 11.37
C ASP A 11 8.89 -5.04 9.87
N GLU A 12 9.80 -4.14 9.47
CA GLU A 12 10.13 -3.93 8.06
C GLU A 12 11.00 -5.09 7.52
N PRO A 13 10.48 -5.90 6.56
CA PRO A 13 11.28 -6.90 5.88
C PRO A 13 12.30 -6.20 4.97
N ARG A 14 13.49 -6.78 4.81
CA ARG A 14 14.46 -6.27 3.83
C ARG A 14 13.94 -6.58 2.43
N LEU A 15 13.65 -5.55 1.65
CA LEU A 15 13.29 -5.70 0.24
C LEU A 15 14.44 -6.38 -0.51
N THR A 16 14.12 -7.50 -1.17
CA THR A 16 15.05 -8.16 -2.08
C THR A 16 15.00 -7.40 -3.40
N GLN A 17 16.14 -6.85 -3.83
CA GLN A 17 16.24 -6.03 -5.04
C GLN A 17 15.76 -6.82 -6.26
N ARG A 18 14.72 -6.33 -6.95
CA ARG A 18 14.34 -6.82 -8.28
C ARG A 18 15.11 -6.01 -9.31
N ARG A 19 16.17 -6.60 -9.86
CA ARG A 19 17.00 -6.00 -10.91
C ARG A 19 16.33 -5.98 -12.29
N ASP A 20 15.18 -6.65 -12.47
CA ASP A 20 14.58 -6.86 -13.79
C ASP A 20 13.61 -5.74 -14.23
N GLU A 21 13.30 -4.76 -13.36
CA GLU A 21 12.34 -3.67 -13.62
C GLU A 21 13.03 -2.34 -14.02
N LEU A 22 14.29 -2.39 -14.45
CA LEU A 22 15.12 -1.20 -14.67
C LEU A 22 14.65 -0.32 -15.83
N SER A 23 14.49 0.98 -15.56
CA SER A 23 14.47 2.01 -16.60
C SER A 23 15.83 2.69 -16.73
N GLU A 24 16.15 3.24 -17.91
CA GLU A 24 17.39 3.96 -18.20
C GLU A 24 17.66 5.19 -17.30
N PHE A 25 16.67 5.59 -16.48
CA PHE A 25 16.71 6.76 -15.60
C PHE A 25 16.97 6.42 -14.12
N ASP A 26 16.99 5.15 -13.74
CA ASP A 26 17.13 4.75 -12.33
C ASP A 26 18.63 4.63 -11.95
N SER A 27 19.08 5.46 -11.00
CA SER A 27 20.43 5.33 -10.44
C SER A 27 20.50 4.15 -9.47
N GLU A 28 21.64 3.47 -9.37
CA GLU A 28 21.82 2.33 -8.44
C GLU A 28 21.47 2.67 -6.98
N ALA A 29 21.70 3.92 -6.56
CA ALA A 29 21.32 4.43 -5.23
C ALA A 29 19.80 4.62 -5.04
N ALA A 30 19.04 4.84 -6.12
CA ALA A 30 17.57 4.91 -6.07
C ALA A 30 16.93 3.51 -5.96
N LEU A 31 17.65 2.44 -6.33
CA LEU A 31 17.19 1.04 -6.28
C LEU A 31 17.17 0.47 -4.85
N GLU A 32 18.13 0.87 -4.01
CA GLU A 32 18.10 0.52 -2.58
C GLU A 32 16.89 1.12 -1.86
N ASP A 33 16.32 2.20 -2.42
CA ASP A 33 15.13 2.90 -1.93
C ASP A 33 13.89 2.62 -2.79
N SER A 34 13.85 1.49 -3.52
CA SER A 34 12.63 1.08 -4.25
C SER A 34 11.44 1.06 -3.28
N ILE A 35 10.54 2.02 -3.49
CA ILE A 35 9.43 2.24 -2.59
C ILE A 35 8.41 1.13 -2.87
N ASP A 36 8.23 0.23 -1.91
CA ASP A 36 7.12 -0.71 -1.94
C ASP A 36 5.79 0.07 -1.85
N MET A 37 5.17 0.27 -3.03
CA MET A 37 3.93 1.00 -3.19
C MET A 37 2.77 0.34 -2.44
N ASP A 38 2.79 -0.98 -2.30
CA ASP A 38 1.78 -1.71 -1.53
C ASP A 38 1.97 -1.46 -0.03
N SER A 39 3.20 -1.38 0.45
CA SER A 39 3.48 -0.95 1.83
C SER A 39 2.96 0.47 2.12
N ILE A 40 3.05 1.38 1.15
CA ILE A 40 2.53 2.74 1.30
C ILE A 40 1.00 2.71 1.35
N ARG A 41 0.38 1.97 0.43
CA ARG A 41 -1.07 1.82 0.34
C ARG A 41 -1.65 1.19 1.60
N ALA A 42 -0.99 0.17 2.14
CA ALA A 42 -1.43 -0.55 3.33
C ALA A 42 -1.39 0.32 4.60
N ARG A 43 -0.41 1.21 4.73
CA ARG A 43 -0.15 2.00 5.96
C ARG A 43 -1.35 2.77 6.52
N GLY A 44 -2.30 3.18 5.68
CA GLY A 44 -3.46 3.98 6.11
C GLY A 44 -4.77 3.20 6.28
N PHE A 45 -4.86 2.00 5.70
CA PHE A 45 -6.15 1.28 5.58
C PHE A 45 -6.08 -0.15 6.12
N LEU A 46 -5.00 -0.88 5.83
CA LEU A 46 -4.86 -2.26 6.24
C LEU A 46 -4.21 -2.36 7.61
N ARG A 47 -4.52 -3.47 8.29
CA ARG A 47 -4.00 -3.77 9.62
C ARG A 47 -2.48 -3.94 9.65
N TYR A 48 -1.93 -4.53 8.60
CA TYR A 48 -0.52 -4.84 8.47
C TYR A 48 0.04 -4.19 7.22
N ARG A 49 1.26 -3.65 7.33
CA ARG A 49 1.94 -2.97 6.24
C ARG A 49 2.64 -3.93 5.29
N TYR A 50 3.13 -5.04 5.83
CA TYR A 50 3.92 -6.03 5.09
C TYR A 50 3.19 -7.37 5.05
N ASN A 51 3.48 -8.13 4.00
CA ASN A 51 3.03 -9.51 3.88
C ASN A 51 3.76 -10.38 4.91
N TYR A 52 3.04 -11.36 5.45
CA TYR A 52 3.61 -12.37 6.33
C TYR A 52 3.19 -13.75 5.85
N GLU A 53 4.20 -14.59 5.62
CA GLU A 53 4.02 -16.00 5.29
C GLU A 53 4.57 -16.84 6.45
N PRO A 54 3.75 -17.78 6.99
CA PRO A 54 4.17 -18.62 8.10
C PRO A 54 5.33 -19.54 7.66
N PRO A 55 6.45 -19.56 8.39
CA PRO A 55 7.50 -20.54 8.11
C PRO A 55 7.01 -21.95 8.46
N VAL A 56 7.45 -22.95 7.68
CA VAL A 56 7.13 -24.37 7.93
C VAL A 56 7.61 -24.80 9.33
N ASP A 57 8.81 -24.34 9.73
CA ASP A 57 9.44 -24.71 11.00
C ASP A 57 9.04 -23.79 12.18
N LEU A 58 7.84 -23.21 12.15
CA LEU A 58 7.43 -22.22 13.16
C LEU A 58 7.55 -22.77 14.59
N GLU A 59 7.01 -23.97 14.82
CA GLU A 59 7.02 -24.56 16.15
C GLU A 59 8.44 -24.83 16.64
N GLU A 60 9.30 -25.41 15.79
CA GLU A 60 10.69 -25.70 16.17
C GLU A 60 11.46 -24.45 16.53
N ARG A 61 11.24 -23.34 15.80
CA ARG A 61 11.83 -22.04 16.13
C ARG A 61 11.36 -21.55 17.49
N LEU A 62 10.08 -21.73 17.82
CA LEU A 62 9.54 -21.39 19.13
C LEU A 62 10.09 -22.28 20.23
N ARG A 63 10.19 -23.60 20.01
CA ARG A 63 10.80 -24.54 20.95
C ARG A 63 12.24 -24.13 21.27
N LYS A 64 13.02 -23.81 20.22
CA LYS A 64 14.40 -23.33 20.36
C LYS A 64 14.47 -22.03 21.16
N LEU A 65 13.63 -21.03 20.84
CA LEU A 65 13.59 -19.75 21.55
C LEU A 65 13.24 -19.91 23.04
N LEU A 66 12.23 -20.72 23.35
CA LEU A 66 11.81 -21.01 24.71
C LEU A 66 12.89 -21.76 25.50
N ALA A 67 13.57 -22.73 24.88
CA ALA A 67 14.68 -23.45 25.49
C ALA A 67 15.87 -22.54 25.81
N THR A 68 16.22 -21.60 24.93
CA THR A 68 17.33 -20.66 25.17
C THR A 68 17.02 -19.61 26.24
N GLU A 69 15.80 -19.08 26.26
CA GLU A 69 15.47 -17.90 27.08
C GLU A 69 14.76 -18.24 28.39
N PHE A 70 14.10 -19.41 28.46
CA PHE A 70 13.28 -19.82 29.60
C PHE A 70 13.44 -21.32 29.95
N PRO A 71 14.66 -21.79 30.25
CA PRO A 71 14.90 -23.19 30.61
C PRO A 71 14.06 -23.66 31.80
N THR A 72 13.81 -22.79 32.79
CA THR A 72 13.10 -23.11 34.04
C THR A 72 11.61 -23.46 33.85
N GLU A 73 10.95 -22.86 32.86
CA GLU A 73 9.53 -23.14 32.58
C GLU A 73 9.37 -24.36 31.67
N MET A 74 10.35 -24.62 30.80
CA MET A 74 10.42 -25.81 29.96
C MET A 74 10.58 -27.10 30.77
N SER A 75 11.40 -27.10 31.84
CA SER A 75 11.61 -28.28 32.70
C SER A 75 10.39 -28.73 33.50
N LYS A 76 9.34 -27.90 33.60
CA LYS A 76 8.10 -28.22 34.35
C LYS A 76 7.00 -28.82 33.48
N GLN A 77 7.07 -28.63 32.16
CA GLN A 77 5.98 -28.92 31.22
C GLN A 77 6.53 -29.54 29.93
N GLU A 78 7.41 -30.54 30.06
CA GLU A 78 8.14 -31.16 28.93
C GLU A 78 7.23 -31.73 27.83
N GLU A 79 5.97 -32.06 28.15
CA GLU A 79 5.09 -32.78 27.21
C GLU A 79 4.28 -31.89 26.25
N ASP A 80 3.99 -30.61 26.58
CA ASP A 80 3.16 -29.75 25.72
C ASP A 80 3.48 -28.26 25.86
N ILE A 81 4.43 -27.79 25.04
CA ILE A 81 4.85 -26.38 24.96
C ILE A 81 3.67 -25.44 24.69
N LEU A 82 2.66 -25.92 23.96
CA LEU A 82 1.49 -25.15 23.58
C LEU A 82 0.61 -24.75 24.78
N LYS A 83 0.65 -25.51 25.87
CA LYS A 83 -0.18 -25.30 27.08
C LYS A 83 0.47 -24.36 28.08
N ILE A 84 1.67 -23.85 27.81
CA ILE A 84 2.35 -22.90 28.69
C ILE A 84 1.51 -21.62 28.79
N ASP A 85 1.15 -21.25 30.02
CA ASP A 85 0.32 -20.09 30.31
C ASP A 85 1.18 -18.82 30.44
N LEU A 86 1.00 -17.89 29.52
CA LEU A 86 1.70 -16.61 29.42
C LEU A 86 1.06 -15.53 30.30
N THR A 87 -0.11 -15.78 30.91
CA THR A 87 -0.79 -14.79 31.75
C THR A 87 -0.13 -14.63 33.12
N LYS A 88 0.50 -15.71 33.63
CA LYS A 88 1.15 -15.74 34.94
C LYS A 88 2.44 -14.92 34.99
N ASN A 89 3.17 -14.86 33.87
CA ASN A 89 4.45 -14.16 33.77
C ASN A 89 4.44 -13.15 32.61
N ILE A 90 4.16 -11.89 32.94
CA ILE A 90 4.10 -10.77 31.98
C ILE A 90 5.46 -10.52 31.33
N HIS A 91 6.56 -10.67 32.08
CA HIS A 91 7.92 -10.46 31.55
C HIS A 91 8.28 -11.53 30.51
N LEU A 92 7.93 -12.78 30.78
CA LEU A 92 8.09 -13.88 29.82
C LEU A 92 7.28 -13.59 28.56
N LYS A 93 6.00 -13.25 28.71
CA LYS A 93 5.12 -12.90 27.59
C LYS A 93 5.70 -11.77 26.73
N PHE A 94 6.14 -10.68 27.35
CA PHE A 94 6.72 -9.55 26.63
C PHE A 94 7.97 -9.95 25.85
N LYS A 95 8.93 -10.60 26.52
CA LYS A 95 10.22 -10.96 25.90
C LYS A 95 10.03 -12.00 24.79
N LEU A 96 9.13 -12.97 24.98
CA LEU A 96 8.77 -13.95 23.95
C LEU A 96 8.20 -13.26 22.71
N LEU A 97 7.18 -12.40 22.87
CA LEU A 97 6.55 -11.71 21.75
C LEU A 97 7.49 -10.76 21.02
N ASP A 98 8.38 -10.06 21.74
CA ASP A 98 9.38 -9.16 21.16
C ASP A 98 10.42 -9.94 20.33
N LEU A 99 10.93 -11.06 20.85
CA LEU A 99 11.88 -11.91 20.14
C LEU A 99 11.28 -12.54 18.88
N ILE A 100 10.09 -13.15 19.01
CA ILE A 100 9.40 -13.74 17.84
C ILE A 100 9.07 -12.66 16.82
N GLY A 101 8.57 -11.51 17.27
CA GLY A 101 8.24 -10.40 16.36
C GLY A 101 9.46 -9.89 15.59
N ARG A 102 10.64 -9.84 16.22
CA ARG A 102 11.89 -9.44 15.56
C ARG A 102 12.45 -10.51 14.62
N THR A 103 12.31 -11.78 14.97
CA THR A 103 12.82 -12.90 14.16
C THR A 103 11.95 -13.14 12.92
N LEU A 104 10.63 -13.10 13.07
CA LEU A 104 9.66 -13.30 12.00
C LEU A 104 9.29 -12.01 11.26
N LYS A 105 9.77 -10.84 11.73
CA LYS A 105 9.40 -9.50 11.21
C LYS A 105 7.90 -9.26 11.18
N HIS A 106 7.17 -9.89 12.10
CA HIS A 106 5.73 -9.76 12.21
C HIS A 106 5.37 -9.56 13.68
N THR A 107 4.95 -8.36 14.05
CA THR A 107 4.67 -8.02 15.44
C THR A 107 3.19 -8.19 15.76
N VAL A 108 2.91 -8.65 16.98
CA VAL A 108 1.52 -8.78 17.46
C VAL A 108 0.95 -7.39 17.73
N PRO A 109 -0.19 -7.01 17.13
CA PRO A 109 -0.79 -5.71 17.36
C PRO A 109 -1.48 -5.66 18.72
N ASN A 110 -1.53 -4.46 19.33
CA ASN A 110 -2.17 -4.20 20.63
C ASN A 110 -3.54 -4.89 20.83
N PRO A 111 -4.49 -4.83 19.88
CA PRO A 111 -5.79 -5.50 20.06
C PRO A 111 -5.73 -7.02 20.16
N GLU A 112 -4.65 -7.71 19.76
CA GLU A 112 -4.56 -9.18 19.92
C GLU A 112 -3.78 -9.59 21.17
N LEU A 113 -3.09 -8.66 21.83
CA LEU A 113 -2.24 -8.99 22.98
C LEU A 113 -3.03 -9.65 24.12
N HIS A 114 -4.29 -9.27 24.31
CA HIS A 114 -5.15 -9.87 25.34
C HIS A 114 -5.60 -11.30 25.00
N ARG A 115 -5.55 -11.69 23.71
CA ARG A 115 -5.90 -13.04 23.23
C ARG A 115 -4.73 -14.01 23.36
N MET A 116 -3.50 -13.51 23.41
CA MET A 116 -2.30 -14.33 23.63
C MET A 116 -2.20 -14.78 25.10
N LYS A 117 -2.97 -15.79 25.49
CA LYS A 117 -2.95 -16.32 26.86
C LYS A 117 -1.96 -17.48 26.98
N THR A 118 -1.89 -18.32 25.97
CA THR A 118 -1.01 -19.49 25.92
C THR A 118 0.00 -19.37 24.78
N VAL A 119 1.04 -20.20 24.83
CA VAL A 119 1.97 -20.33 23.68
C VAL A 119 1.25 -20.91 22.45
N GLY A 120 0.24 -21.76 22.65
CA GLY A 120 -0.63 -22.22 21.57
C GLY A 120 -1.33 -21.08 20.83
N ASP A 121 -1.89 -20.12 21.56
CA ASP A 121 -2.52 -18.93 20.93
C ASP A 121 -1.52 -18.14 20.08
N VAL A 122 -0.27 -18.06 20.53
CA VAL A 122 0.82 -17.38 19.80
C VAL A 122 1.14 -18.15 18.52
N VAL A 123 1.26 -19.48 18.59
CA VAL A 123 1.46 -20.35 17.42
C VAL A 123 0.33 -20.17 16.41
N ASP A 124 -0.92 -20.19 16.87
CA ASP A 124 -2.10 -20.05 16.02
C ASP A 124 -2.20 -18.67 15.36
N PHE A 125 -1.71 -17.63 16.02
CA PHE A 125 -1.59 -16.31 15.42
C PHE A 125 -0.56 -16.30 14.28
N TYR A 126 0.65 -16.81 14.53
CA TYR A 126 1.72 -16.82 13.53
C TYR A 126 1.55 -17.90 12.46
N ARG A 127 0.61 -18.84 12.59
CA ARG A 127 0.23 -19.74 11.49
C ARG A 127 -0.63 -19.05 10.42
N ARG A 128 -1.25 -17.91 10.73
CA ARG A 128 -2.16 -17.21 9.81
C ARG A 128 -1.36 -16.34 8.84
N PRO A 129 -1.40 -16.61 7.52
CA PRO A 129 -0.77 -15.71 6.56
C PRO A 129 -1.51 -14.38 6.51
N VAL A 130 -0.76 -13.31 6.24
CA VAL A 130 -1.30 -11.95 6.14
C VAL A 130 -0.86 -11.34 4.83
N SER A 131 -1.80 -10.68 4.15
CA SER A 131 -1.53 -9.94 2.93
C SER A 131 -1.78 -8.44 3.12
N ASN A 132 -0.90 -7.61 2.56
CA ASN A 132 -0.96 -6.16 2.48
C ASN A 132 -1.73 -5.66 1.23
N LEU A 133 -2.43 -6.56 0.53
CA LEU A 133 -3.28 -6.22 -0.61
C LEU A 133 -4.75 -6.15 -0.20
N THR A 134 -5.43 -5.11 -0.66
CA THR A 134 -6.89 -5.02 -0.58
C THR A 134 -7.52 -6.04 -1.52
N GLU A 135 -8.77 -6.42 -1.27
CA GLU A 135 -9.52 -7.32 -2.15
C GLU A 135 -9.59 -6.79 -3.58
N TYR A 136 -9.77 -5.47 -3.75
CA TYR A 136 -9.73 -4.82 -5.06
C TYR A 136 -8.39 -5.02 -5.78
N ALA A 137 -7.27 -4.80 -5.09
CA ALA A 137 -5.95 -4.99 -5.68
C ALA A 137 -5.68 -6.47 -6.00
N LYS A 138 -6.14 -7.40 -5.16
CA LYS A 138 -6.06 -8.84 -5.42
C LYS A 138 -6.83 -9.23 -6.68
N MET A 139 -8.06 -8.73 -6.85
CA MET A 139 -8.85 -8.96 -8.06
C MET A 139 -8.19 -8.32 -9.29
N ALA A 140 -7.73 -7.08 -9.19
CA ALA A 140 -7.11 -6.39 -10.32
C ALA A 140 -5.83 -7.08 -10.84
N ARG A 141 -5.07 -7.71 -9.93
CA ARG A 141 -3.82 -8.42 -10.23
C ARG A 141 -4.02 -9.92 -10.42
N ASP A 142 -5.25 -10.43 -10.37
CA ASP A 142 -5.47 -11.86 -10.43
C ASP A 142 -5.06 -12.42 -11.80
N GLN A 143 -4.03 -13.26 -11.78
CA GLN A 143 -3.51 -13.96 -12.96
C GLN A 143 -4.20 -15.30 -13.18
N THR A 144 -4.97 -15.78 -12.19
CA THR A 144 -5.58 -17.12 -12.21
C THR A 144 -6.88 -17.19 -13.03
N GLN A 145 -7.20 -16.11 -13.76
CA GLN A 145 -8.32 -16.04 -14.71
C GLN A 145 -9.69 -16.36 -14.07
N THR A 146 -9.84 -16.12 -12.76
CA THR A 146 -11.13 -16.30 -12.07
C THR A 146 -12.18 -15.28 -12.54
N LEU A 147 -11.72 -14.13 -13.05
CA LEU A 147 -12.57 -13.06 -13.53
C LEU A 147 -13.15 -13.37 -14.92
N PRO A 148 -14.43 -13.03 -15.17
CA PRO A 148 -15.03 -13.14 -16.49
C PRO A 148 -14.25 -12.36 -17.56
N ARG A 149 -14.22 -12.87 -18.80
CA ARG A 149 -13.46 -12.27 -19.92
C ARG A 149 -13.90 -10.84 -20.27
N ASN A 150 -15.14 -10.47 -19.95
CA ASN A 150 -15.71 -9.15 -20.18
C ASN A 150 -15.49 -8.17 -19.02
N LEU A 151 -14.78 -8.58 -17.97
CA LEU A 151 -14.50 -7.75 -16.80
C LEU A 151 -13.02 -7.36 -16.78
N HIS A 152 -12.75 -6.06 -16.86
CA HIS A 152 -11.41 -5.50 -16.73
C HIS A 152 -11.37 -4.55 -15.53
N ILE A 153 -10.52 -4.86 -14.56
CA ILE A 153 -10.33 -4.06 -13.35
C ILE A 153 -9.02 -3.30 -13.47
N LYS A 154 -9.06 -1.97 -13.30
CA LYS A 154 -7.86 -1.13 -13.31
C LYS A 154 -7.43 -0.81 -11.89
N GLU A 155 -6.28 -1.31 -11.47
CA GLU A 155 -5.80 -1.10 -10.10
C GLU A 155 -5.55 0.38 -9.78
N HIS A 156 -4.90 1.08 -10.71
CA HIS A 156 -4.52 2.47 -10.52
C HIS A 156 -5.68 3.41 -10.94
N PRO A 157 -6.05 4.38 -10.08
CA PRO A 157 -7.08 5.34 -10.44
C PRO A 157 -6.58 6.21 -11.59
N VAL A 158 -7.39 6.30 -12.65
CA VAL A 158 -7.14 7.23 -13.76
C VAL A 158 -8.03 8.46 -13.56
N ARG A 159 -7.43 9.64 -13.59
CA ARG A 159 -8.16 10.90 -13.61
C ARG A 159 -8.52 11.24 -15.06
N PHE A 160 -9.81 11.45 -15.31
CA PHE A 160 -10.30 11.95 -16.60
C PHE A 160 -10.15 13.46 -16.63
N HIS A 161 -9.28 13.96 -17.49
CA HIS A 161 -9.02 15.40 -17.61
C HIS A 161 -9.35 15.85 -19.04
N PRO A 162 -10.12 16.93 -19.24
CA PRO A 162 -10.54 17.38 -20.57
C PRO A 162 -9.37 17.68 -21.52
N ASP A 163 -8.29 18.26 -20.98
CA ASP A 163 -7.08 18.55 -21.77
C ASP A 163 -6.23 17.31 -22.11
N ASP A 164 -6.51 16.12 -21.55
CA ASP A 164 -5.75 14.89 -21.82
C ASP A 164 -6.25 14.17 -23.09
N LYS A 165 -6.17 14.89 -24.22
CA LYS A 165 -6.61 14.41 -25.53
C LYS A 165 -5.84 13.20 -26.05
N ASP A 166 -4.61 13.02 -25.58
CA ASP A 166 -3.77 11.92 -26.05
C ASP A 166 -4.06 10.62 -25.29
N ALA A 167 -4.63 10.68 -24.08
CA ALA A 167 -4.95 9.49 -23.28
C ALA A 167 -6.03 8.63 -23.94
N TYR A 168 -6.17 7.39 -23.47
CA TYR A 168 -7.15 6.44 -24.03
C TYR A 168 -8.60 6.96 -24.03
N HIS A 169 -8.89 7.94 -23.19
CA HIS A 169 -10.20 8.56 -23.05
C HIS A 169 -10.39 9.81 -23.91
N GLY A 170 -9.35 10.30 -24.60
CA GLY A 170 -9.47 11.42 -25.55
C GLY A 170 -9.98 12.73 -24.94
N GLY A 171 -9.78 12.95 -23.63
CA GLY A 171 -10.37 14.06 -22.88
C GLY A 171 -11.84 13.87 -22.49
N VAL A 172 -12.51 12.79 -22.91
CA VAL A 172 -13.89 12.48 -22.56
C VAL A 172 -13.96 11.83 -21.18
N THR A 173 -14.86 12.31 -20.33
CA THR A 173 -15.08 11.72 -19.00
C THR A 173 -15.99 10.49 -19.07
N ALA A 174 -15.75 9.49 -18.21
CA ALA A 174 -16.66 8.36 -18.03
C ALA A 174 -17.90 8.70 -17.16
N TYR A 175 -17.90 9.86 -16.50
CA TYR A 175 -18.89 10.24 -15.49
C TYR A 175 -19.62 11.54 -15.92
N PRO A 176 -20.77 11.46 -16.61
CA PRO A 176 -21.56 12.64 -16.99
C PRO A 176 -22.25 13.25 -15.76
N GLY A 177 -22.31 14.58 -15.67
CA GLY A 177 -22.95 15.34 -14.58
C GLY A 177 -22.25 15.29 -13.21
N SER A 178 -21.51 14.23 -12.91
CA SER A 178 -20.67 14.13 -11.73
C SER A 178 -19.20 14.20 -12.15
N GLY A 179 -18.61 15.38 -12.02
CA GLY A 179 -17.19 15.57 -12.27
C GLY A 179 -16.29 14.87 -11.26
N GLY A 180 -15.01 14.74 -11.60
CA GLY A 180 -14.01 14.23 -10.67
C GLY A 180 -13.87 15.18 -9.47
N GLN A 181 -14.49 14.83 -8.34
CA GLN A 181 -14.40 15.61 -7.12
C GLN A 181 -13.03 15.41 -6.47
N VAL A 182 -12.28 16.49 -6.33
CA VAL A 182 -11.00 16.48 -5.60
C VAL A 182 -11.27 16.62 -4.10
N LEU A 183 -10.98 15.56 -3.34
CA LEU A 183 -11.17 15.52 -1.89
C LEU A 183 -9.95 16.11 -1.15
N GLY A 184 -10.23 16.91 -0.10
CA GLY A 184 -9.22 17.48 0.80
C GLY A 184 -8.63 18.82 0.34
N LEU A 185 -8.45 19.76 1.27
CA LEU A 185 -8.05 21.14 0.97
C LEU A 185 -6.68 21.23 0.27
N ARG A 186 -5.70 20.44 0.72
CA ARG A 186 -4.38 20.35 0.09
C ARG A 186 -4.47 19.89 -1.37
N ASN A 187 -5.29 18.89 -1.64
CA ASN A 187 -5.44 18.35 -2.99
C ASN A 187 -6.18 19.34 -3.90
N LYS A 188 -7.20 20.05 -3.39
CA LYS A 188 -7.91 21.06 -4.19
C LYS A 188 -7.02 22.26 -4.59
N ARG A 189 -5.93 22.51 -3.85
CA ARG A 189 -4.89 23.47 -4.24
C ARG A 189 -4.01 22.96 -5.40
N LEU A 190 -3.80 21.65 -5.46
CA LEU A 190 -2.92 21.00 -6.44
C LEU A 190 -3.66 20.59 -7.71
N TYR A 191 -4.91 20.14 -7.57
CA TYR A 191 -5.72 19.57 -8.64
C TYR A 191 -7.02 20.34 -8.82
N ARG A 192 -7.38 20.66 -10.06
CA ARG A 192 -8.64 21.32 -10.40
C ARG A 192 -9.80 20.33 -10.42
N GLN A 193 -10.96 20.84 -10.04
CA GLN A 193 -12.22 20.13 -10.24
C GLN A 193 -12.81 20.60 -11.58
N PHE A 194 -13.43 19.68 -12.30
CA PHE A 194 -14.14 19.96 -13.55
C PHE A 194 -15.57 19.50 -13.42
N GLN A 195 -16.51 20.24 -13.98
CA GLN A 195 -17.91 19.85 -14.04
C GLN A 195 -18.24 19.44 -15.48
N PRO A 196 -18.31 18.13 -15.78
CA PRO A 196 -18.78 17.68 -17.07
C PRO A 196 -20.27 17.98 -17.19
N LYS A 197 -20.74 18.24 -18.42
CA LYS A 197 -22.17 18.46 -18.67
C LYS A 197 -22.98 17.25 -18.15
N LYS A 198 -24.14 17.54 -17.57
CA LYS A 198 -25.05 16.53 -17.01
C LYS A 198 -25.77 15.74 -18.09
N GLU A 199 -26.10 16.41 -19.19
CA GLU A 199 -26.83 15.83 -20.30
C GLU A 199 -25.90 15.69 -21.50
N TRP A 200 -25.95 14.52 -22.15
CA TRP A 200 -25.13 14.19 -23.32
C TRP A 200 -25.68 14.80 -24.62
N PHE A 201 -26.91 15.31 -24.60
CA PHE A 201 -27.71 15.56 -25.81
C PHE A 201 -27.74 16.99 -26.33
N ASP A 202 -26.95 17.91 -25.78
CA ASP A 202 -26.91 19.26 -26.34
C ASP A 202 -25.96 19.31 -27.54
N TYR A 203 -26.53 19.61 -28.71
CA TYR A 203 -25.93 19.74 -30.04
C TYR A 203 -24.81 20.79 -30.17
N GLU A 204 -24.16 21.18 -29.08
CA GLU A 204 -23.04 22.10 -29.08
C GLU A 204 -21.71 21.34 -29.01
N ASP A 205 -20.73 21.75 -29.83
CA ASP A 205 -19.38 21.18 -29.91
C ASP A 205 -18.55 21.25 -28.60
N GLN A 206 -19.11 21.79 -27.52
CA GLN A 206 -18.43 22.02 -26.25
C GLN A 206 -19.00 21.09 -25.17
N SER A 207 -18.25 20.03 -24.85
CA SER A 207 -18.64 18.96 -23.91
C SER A 207 -18.51 19.32 -22.42
N PHE A 208 -18.11 20.56 -22.08
CA PHE A 208 -17.74 20.93 -20.71
C PHE A 208 -18.40 22.24 -20.27
N ASP A 209 -18.87 22.28 -19.03
CA ASP A 209 -19.21 23.53 -18.35
C ASP A 209 -17.89 24.17 -17.88
N TYR A 210 -17.59 25.36 -18.40
CA TYR A 210 -16.37 26.10 -18.08
C TYR A 210 -16.49 26.92 -16.78
N THR A 211 -17.65 26.91 -16.11
CA THR A 211 -17.77 27.52 -14.78
C THR A 211 -16.79 26.84 -13.82
N ARG A 212 -15.92 27.65 -13.24
CA ARG A 212 -14.84 27.17 -12.38
C ARG A 212 -15.39 26.88 -10.98
N PRO A 213 -15.38 25.62 -10.51
CA PRO A 213 -15.80 25.30 -9.14
C PRO A 213 -14.88 25.88 -8.07
N ASP A 214 -13.68 26.33 -8.47
CA ASP A 214 -12.66 26.93 -7.61
C ASP A 214 -12.68 28.46 -7.59
N LYS A 215 -13.65 29.13 -8.26
CA LYS A 215 -13.72 30.59 -8.35
C LYS A 215 -13.66 31.30 -6.98
N ASP A 216 -14.31 30.73 -5.98
CA ASP A 216 -14.41 31.31 -4.63
C ASP A 216 -13.34 30.77 -3.67
N MET A 217 -12.39 29.98 -4.17
CA MET A 217 -11.37 29.36 -3.32
C MET A 217 -10.15 30.28 -3.15
N PRO A 218 -9.58 30.40 -1.93
CA PRO A 218 -8.57 31.42 -1.59
C PRO A 218 -7.17 31.17 -2.18
N TRP A 219 -7.00 30.22 -3.10
CA TRP A 219 -5.70 29.88 -3.69
C TRP A 219 -5.62 30.29 -5.16
N ASP A 220 -4.38 30.58 -5.58
CA ASP A 220 -4.08 31.04 -6.93
C ASP A 220 -4.42 29.97 -7.99
N PRO A 221 -5.36 30.25 -8.93
CA PRO A 221 -5.76 29.32 -9.96
C PRO A 221 -4.65 28.99 -10.96
N GLU A 222 -3.60 29.82 -11.10
CA GLU A 222 -2.47 29.54 -11.99
C GLU A 222 -1.62 28.38 -11.49
N VAL A 223 -1.45 28.27 -10.16
CA VAL A 223 -0.71 27.16 -9.53
C VAL A 223 -1.41 25.84 -9.81
N ALA A 224 -2.74 25.79 -9.64
CA ALA A 224 -3.53 24.59 -9.93
C ALA A 224 -3.47 24.25 -11.44
N LYS A 225 -3.55 25.24 -12.33
CA LYS A 225 -3.44 25.05 -13.79
C LYS A 225 -2.06 24.49 -14.19
N ARG A 226 -0.99 24.92 -13.53
CA ARG A 226 0.37 24.41 -13.78
C ARG A 226 0.55 22.98 -13.27
N MET A 227 0.00 22.67 -12.09
CA MET A 227 0.11 21.35 -11.47
C MET A 227 -0.78 20.29 -12.15
N ASP A 228 -1.84 20.72 -12.84
CA ASP A 228 -2.74 19.85 -13.61
C ASP A 228 -2.26 19.50 -15.01
N ARG A 229 -1.26 20.22 -15.54
CA ARG A 229 -0.71 19.93 -16.87
C ARG A 229 0.20 18.70 -16.78
N TYR A 230 -0.28 17.61 -17.38
CA TYR A 230 0.46 16.38 -17.69
C TYR A 230 0.74 15.42 -16.53
N PRO A 231 -0.29 14.70 -16.02
CA PRO A 231 -0.06 13.62 -15.05
C PRO A 231 0.74 12.45 -15.66
N SER A 232 0.63 12.22 -16.98
CA SER A 232 1.22 11.06 -17.67
C SER A 232 2.47 11.37 -18.50
N LYS A 233 2.80 12.65 -18.71
CA LYS A 233 3.96 13.06 -19.52
C LYS A 233 5.02 13.74 -18.66
N LYS A 234 6.26 13.28 -18.74
CA LYS A 234 7.43 13.91 -18.14
C LYS A 234 8.28 14.56 -19.21
N TYR A 235 8.84 15.73 -18.91
CA TYR A 235 9.79 16.38 -19.81
C TYR A 235 11.11 15.61 -19.84
N SER A 236 11.48 15.08 -20.99
CA SER A 236 12.77 14.41 -21.21
C SER A 236 13.80 15.46 -21.55
N LEU A 237 14.85 15.56 -20.72
CA LEU A 237 15.98 16.47 -20.97
C LEU A 237 16.78 16.06 -22.21
N SER A 238 16.92 14.75 -22.47
CA SER A 238 17.67 14.22 -23.62
C SER A 238 16.98 14.55 -24.95
N THR A 239 15.66 14.43 -25.00
CA THR A 239 14.88 14.68 -26.23
C THR A 239 14.20 16.05 -26.25
N LYS A 240 14.44 16.89 -25.24
CA LYS A 240 13.86 18.24 -25.06
C LYS A 240 12.35 18.28 -25.36
N SER A 241 11.63 17.22 -24.98
CA SER A 241 10.21 17.04 -25.30
C SER A 241 9.52 16.22 -24.21
N PHE A 242 8.20 16.39 -24.08
CA PHE A 242 7.40 15.62 -23.12
C PHE A 242 7.18 14.19 -23.64
N ARG A 243 7.63 13.18 -22.89
CA ARG A 243 7.41 11.76 -23.16
C ARG A 243 6.48 11.13 -22.13
N ARG A 244 5.69 10.14 -22.55
CA ARG A 244 4.91 9.32 -21.62
C ARG A 244 5.81 8.47 -20.74
N VAL A 245 5.47 8.38 -19.47
CA VAL A 245 6.08 7.42 -18.56
C VAL A 245 5.52 6.03 -18.89
N ARG A 246 6.37 5.11 -19.36
CA ARG A 246 5.99 3.70 -19.51
C ARG A 246 5.78 3.12 -18.10
N GLY A 247 4.58 2.61 -17.81
CA GLY A 247 4.20 2.11 -16.49
C GLY A 247 2.78 2.49 -16.04
N ALA A 248 2.08 3.37 -16.77
CA ALA A 248 0.65 3.63 -16.58
C ALA A 248 -0.17 2.84 -17.63
N GLY A 249 -0.18 1.52 -17.49
CA GLY A 249 -1.03 0.59 -18.24
C GLY A 249 -1.99 -0.09 -17.30
#